data_AF-A0A6J4FRN6-F1
#
_entry.id   AF-A0A6J4FRN6-F1
#
_cell.length_a   1.000
_cell.length_b   1.000
_cell.length_c   1.000
_cell.angle_alpha   90.00
_cell.angle_beta   90.00
_cell.angle_gamma   90.00
#
_symmetry.space_group_name_H-M   'P 1'
#
loop_
_entity.id
_entity.type
_entity.pdbx_description
1 polymer ?
#
loop_
_entity_poly.entity_id
_entity_poly.type
_entity_poly.pdbx_seq_one_letter_code
_entity_poly.pdbx_strand_id
1 'polypeptide(L)' 'MEFSDVTVHTSTAVFEIRRREVPEPQAGHIIVNDGDSFVVQGEPSLDAERLVWTISVRPT' A
#
# COMPACT_ATOMS: atom_id res chain seq x y z
N MET A 1 -9.02 21.62 -30.43
CA MET A 1 -8.09 20.61 -29.88
C MET A 1 -8.04 20.87 -28.39
N GLU A 2 -8.77 20.10 -27.61
CA GLU A 2 -8.70 20.15 -26.16
C GLU A 2 -8.14 18.80 -25.72
N PHE A 3 -6.85 18.78 -25.40
CA PHE A 3 -6.27 17.68 -24.66
C PHE A 3 -6.58 17.99 -23.20
N SER A 4 -7.64 17.41 -22.66
CA SER A 4 -7.84 17.39 -21.22
C SER A 4 -6.66 16.63 -20.63
N ASP A 5 -5.79 17.37 -19.97
CA ASP A 5 -4.61 16.87 -19.28
C ASP A 5 -5.09 15.86 -18.23
N VAL A 6 -5.03 14.57 -18.57
CA VAL A 6 -5.25 13.50 -17.61
C VAL A 6 -4.02 13.50 -16.71
N THR A 7 -4.10 14.29 -15.64
CA THR A 7 -3.20 14.11 -14.50
C THR A 7 -3.57 12.78 -13.86
N VAL A 8 -2.81 11.74 -14.16
CA VAL A 8 -2.89 10.45 -13.45
C VAL A 8 -2.40 10.71 -12.03
N HIS A 9 -3.32 11.04 -11.13
CA HIS A 9 -3.04 11.03 -9.70
C HIS A 9 -2.93 9.56 -9.29
N THR A 10 -1.71 9.02 -9.29
CA THR A 10 -1.44 7.75 -8.62
C THR A 10 -1.57 8.01 -7.13
N SER A 11 -2.79 7.90 -6.59
CA SER A 11 -3.06 7.95 -5.15
C SER A 11 -2.49 6.69 -4.49
N THR A 12 -1.16 6.56 -4.48
CA THR A 12 -0.47 5.51 -3.72
C THR A 12 -0.73 5.76 -2.26
N ALA A 13 -1.48 4.86 -1.62
CA ALA A 13 -1.70 4.91 -0.18
C ALA A 13 -0.55 4.18 0.52
N VAL A 14 -0.20 4.60 1.73
CA VAL A 14 0.80 3.93 2.56
C VAL A 14 0.10 3.41 3.80
N PHE A 15 0.27 2.11 4.05
CA PHE A 15 -0.29 1.42 5.21
C PHE A 15 0.82 1.14 6.20
N GLU A 16 0.59 1.47 7.47
CA GLU A 16 1.43 1.11 8.60
C GLU A 16 0.78 -0.08 9.32
N ILE A 17 1.35 -1.27 9.17
CA ILE A 17 0.82 -2.50 9.79
C ILE A 17 1.79 -2.97 10.86
N ARG A 18 1.29 -3.29 12.05
CA ARG A 18 2.16 -3.85 13.10
C ARG A 18 2.66 -5.23 12.68
N ARG A 19 3.96 -5.50 12.85
CA ARG A 19 4.57 -6.81 12.57
C ARG A 19 3.91 -7.97 13.34
N ARG A 20 3.27 -7.68 14.47
CA ARG A 20 2.50 -8.68 15.23
C ARG A 20 1.23 -9.15 14.52
N GLU A 21 0.64 -8.32 13.66
CA GLU A 21 -0.57 -8.67 12.92
C GLU A 21 -0.23 -9.36 11.61
N VAL A 22 0.81 -8.88 10.92
CA VAL A 22 1.33 -9.50 9.70
C VAL A 22 2.84 -9.73 9.87
N PRO A 23 3.28 -10.98 10.15
CA PRO A 23 4.69 -11.25 10.41
C PRO A 23 5.56 -11.05 9.17
N GLU A 24 5.05 -11.40 7.98
CA GLU A 24 5.77 -11.34 6.71
C GLU A 24 4.82 -10.89 5.57
N PRO A 25 4.58 -9.59 5.40
CA PRO A 25 3.83 -9.07 4.26
C PRO A 25 4.65 -9.24 2.97
N GLN A 26 3.96 -9.51 1.85
CA GLN A 26 4.59 -9.74 0.55
C GLN A 26 4.03 -8.81 -0.52
N ALA A 27 4.87 -8.48 -1.51
CA ALA A 27 4.47 -7.73 -2.70
C ALA A 27 3.36 -8.46 -3.47
N GLY A 28 2.36 -7.71 -3.96
CA GLY A 28 1.24 -8.27 -4.71
C GLY A 28 0.12 -8.87 -3.85
N HIS A 29 0.26 -8.88 -2.53
CA HIS A 29 -0.83 -9.28 -1.65
C HIS A 29 -1.95 -8.23 -1.64
N ILE A 30 -3.19 -8.64 -1.39
CA ILE A 30 -4.35 -7.74 -1.32
C ILE A 30 -4.68 -7.49 0.15
N ILE A 31 -4.77 -6.22 0.51
CA ILE A 31 -5.19 -5.72 1.82
C ILE A 31 -6.59 -5.14 1.64
N VAL A 32 -7.54 -5.58 2.46
CA VAL A 32 -8.90 -5.02 2.48
C VAL A 32 -9.02 -4.11 3.69
N ASN A 33 -9.36 -2.85 3.46
CA ASN A 33 -9.59 -1.86 4.51
C ASN A 33 -10.89 -1.12 4.24
N ASP A 34 -11.82 -1.17 5.19
CA ASP A 34 -13.14 -0.51 5.12
C ASP A 34 -14.00 -0.90 3.90
N GLY A 35 -13.72 -2.05 3.28
CA GLY A 35 -14.42 -2.53 2.08
C GLY A 35 -13.70 -2.22 0.77
N ASP A 36 -12.67 -1.39 0.79
CA ASP A 36 -11.79 -1.15 -0.35
C ASP A 36 -10.63 -2.14 -0.38
N SER A 37 -10.28 -2.60 -1.58
CA SER A 37 -9.18 -3.54 -1.80
C SER A 37 -7.95 -2.81 -2.35
N PHE A 38 -6.83 -2.99 -1.68
CA PHE A 38 -5.56 -2.39 -2.03
C PHE A 38 -4.52 -3.47 -2.30
N VAL A 39 -3.82 -3.37 -3.42
CA VAL A 39 -2.75 -4.29 -3.75
C VAL A 39 -1.40 -3.71 -3.33
N VAL A 40 -0.64 -4.49 -2.56
CA VAL A 40 0.71 -4.14 -2.11
C VAL A 40 1.61 -3.94 -3.32
N GLN A 41 2.24 -2.77 -3.36
CA GLN A 41 3.22 -2.36 -4.37
C GLN A 41 4.62 -2.48 -3.79
N GLY A 42 5.45 -3.30 -4.43
CA GLY A 42 6.85 -3.48 -4.03
C GLY A 42 7.01 -4.24 -2.71
N GLU A 43 8.24 -4.28 -2.23
CA GLU A 43 8.61 -4.99 -0.99
C GLU A 43 8.26 -4.12 0.24
N PRO A 44 7.55 -4.69 1.23
CA PRO A 44 7.31 -4.03 2.51
C PRO A 44 8.61 -3.66 3.23
N SER A 45 8.65 -2.47 3.82
CA SER A 45 9.77 -2.01 4.63
C SER A 45 9.46 -2.15 6.12
N LEU A 46 10.30 -2.83 6.88
CA LEU A 46 10.12 -2.96 8.34
C LEU A 46 10.84 -1.81 9.06
N ASP A 47 10.08 -0.99 9.75
CA ASP A 47 10.58 -0.16 10.83
C ASP A 47 10.83 -1.07 12.05
N ALA A 48 12.08 -1.46 12.26
CA ALA A 48 12.49 -2.35 13.33
C ALA A 48 12.42 -1.69 14.73
N GLU A 49 12.46 -0.36 14.80
CA GLU A 49 12.34 0.38 16.06
C GLU A 49 10.88 0.36 16.56
N ARG A 50 9.92 0.54 15.65
CA ARG A 50 8.48 0.52 15.94
C ARG A 50 7.86 -0.86 15.79
N LEU A 51 8.57 -1.81 15.18
CA LEU A 51 8.06 -3.13 14.75
C LEU A 51 6.82 -2.97 13.85
N VAL A 52 6.88 -2.00 12.93
CA VAL A 52 5.80 -1.65 12.00
C VAL A 52 6.28 -1.84 10.57
N TRP A 53 5.48 -2.48 9.75
CA TRP A 53 5.64 -2.55 8.32
C TRP A 53 5.05 -1.32 7.66
N THR A 54 5.85 -0.65 6.86
CA THR A 54 5.44 0.38 5.92
C THR A 54 5.23 -0.28 4.57
N ILE A 55 3.99 -0.24 4.10
CA ILE A 55 3.56 -0.93 2.89
C ILE A 55 2.93 0.09 1.95
N SER A 56 3.54 0.28 0.79
CA SER A 56 2.93 1.05 -0.29
C SER A 56 1.85 0.19 -0.95
N VAL A 57 0.66 0.73 -1.11
CA VAL A 57 -0.45 0.04 -1.77
C VAL A 57 -1.08 0.94 -2.83
N ARG A 58 -1.79 0.32 -3.76
CA ARG A 58 -2.66 1.04 -4.69
C ARG A 58 -4.06 0.42 -4.69
N PRO A 59 -5.12 1.22 -4.86
CA PRO A 59 -6.45 0.67 -5.08
C PRO A 59 -6.45 -0.24 -6.32
N THR A 60 -7.17 -1.36 -6.23
CA THR A 60 -7.46 -2.25 -7.36
C THR A 60 -8.68 -1.77 -8.13
#